data_AF-A0A939BH74-F1
#
_entry.id   AF-A0A939BH74-F1
#
_cell.length_a   1.000
_cell.length_b   1.000
_cell.length_c   1.000
_cell.angle_alpha   90.00
_cell.angle_beta   90.00
_cell.angle_gamma   90.00
#
_symmetry.space_group_name_H-M   'P 1'
#
loop_
_entity.id
_entity.type
_entity.pdbx_description
1 polymer ?
#
loop_
_entity_poly.entity_id
_entity_poly.type
_entity_poly.pdbx_seq_one_letter_code
_entity_poly.pdbx_strand_id
1 'polypeptide(L)'
;MALGILVLFFIGISVVSIAGLLALFLVKNEEARKVIFYLMSIWGVALSAVRAYALPSNWVGQRLLALGLGALCIAAMAVHFRASAGKGRLAAYLLLTVSLAGSILWLVF
;
A
#
# COMPACT_ATOMS: atom_id res chain seq x y z
N MET A 1 -20.45 1.95 20.81
CA MET A 1 -19.77 0.63 20.68
C MET A 1 -19.18 0.35 19.28
N ALA A 2 -19.34 1.23 18.28
CA ALA A 2 -18.68 1.09 16.96
C ALA A 2 -17.22 1.55 16.93
N LEU A 3 -16.83 2.51 17.78
CA LEU A 3 -15.47 3.06 17.78
C LEU A 3 -14.41 1.99 18.13
N GLY A 4 -14.73 1.05 19.02
CA GLY A 4 -13.84 -0.06 19.37
C GLY A 4 -13.56 -1.01 18.20
N ILE A 5 -14.58 -1.34 17.38
CA ILE A 5 -14.39 -2.23 16.21
C ILE A 5 -13.55 -1.57 15.13
N LEU A 6 -13.73 -0.26 14.92
CA LEU A 6 -12.95 0.54 13.97
C LEU A 6 -11.48 0.63 14.40
N VAL A 7 -11.21 0.82 15.70
CA VAL A 7 -9.85 0.82 16.25
C VAL A 7 -9.17 -0.53 16.05
N LEU A 8 -9.87 -1.65 16.28
CA LEU A 8 -9.32 -2.98 16.02
C LEU A 8 -9.02 -3.19 14.52
N PHE A 9 -9.90 -2.75 13.63
CA PHE A 9 -9.66 -2.77 12.19
C PHE A 9 -8.43 -1.96 11.80
N PHE A 10 -8.30 -0.75 12.34
CA PHE A 10 -7.15 0.12 12.10
C PHE A 10 -5.83 -0.51 12.57
N ILE A 11 -5.82 -1.10 13.76
CA ILE A 11 -4.66 -1.83 14.28
C ILE A 11 -4.32 -2.99 13.34
N GLY A 12 -5.31 -3.78 12.93
CA GLY A 12 -5.12 -4.88 11.97
C GLY A 12 -4.50 -4.42 10.66
N ILE A 13 -5.04 -3.36 10.06
CA ILE A 13 -4.51 -2.75 8.83
C ILE A 13 -3.07 -2.29 9.02
N SER A 14 -2.77 -1.64 10.13
CA SER A 14 -1.44 -1.12 10.44
C SER A 14 -0.43 -2.25 10.61
N VAL A 15 -0.78 -3.29 11.38
CA VAL A 15 0.08 -4.46 11.60
C VAL A 15 0.37 -5.18 10.29
N VAL A 16 -0.65 -5.46 9.47
CA VAL A 16 -0.47 -6.13 8.16
C VAL A 16 0.43 -5.31 7.24
N SER A 17 0.23 -4.00 7.20
CA SER A 17 0.99 -3.12 6.30
C SER A 17 2.46 -2.98 6.75
N ILE A 18 2.71 -2.78 8.05
CA ILE A 18 4.07 -2.68 8.61
C ILE A 18 4.78 -4.03 8.47
N ALA A 19 4.13 -5.14 8.84
CA ALA A 19 4.70 -6.47 8.74
C ALA A 19 5.02 -6.85 7.28
N GLY A 20 4.12 -6.54 6.35
CA GLY A 20 4.33 -6.81 4.92
C GLY A 20 5.47 -5.96 4.32
N LEU A 21 5.59 -4.69 4.71
CA LEU A 21 6.72 -3.86 4.31
C LEU A 21 8.05 -4.35 4.91
N LEU A 22 8.06 -4.73 6.18
CA LEU A 22 9.24 -5.34 6.80
C LEU A 22 9.63 -6.63 6.06
N ALA A 23 8.67 -7.51 5.81
CA ALA A 23 8.92 -8.74 5.06
C ALA A 23 9.51 -8.48 3.67
N LEU A 24 9.05 -7.43 2.97
CA LEU A 24 9.57 -7.05 1.66
C LEU A 24 11.07 -6.72 1.69
N PHE A 25 11.56 -6.08 2.76
CA PHE A 25 12.97 -5.69 2.90
C PHE A 25 13.85 -6.75 3.58
N LEU A 26 13.31 -7.51 4.54
CA LEU A 26 14.07 -8.53 5.28
C LEU A 26 14.24 -9.85 4.50
N VAL A 27 13.30 -10.21 3.63
CA VAL A 27 13.36 -11.49 2.91
C VAL A 27 14.48 -11.47 1.86
N LYS A 28 15.49 -12.34 2.06
CA LYS A 28 16.66 -12.47 1.17
C LYS A 28 16.36 -13.25 -0.12
N ASN A 29 15.38 -14.16 -0.10
CA ASN A 29 14.99 -14.94 -1.27
C ASN A 29 14.25 -14.04 -2.28
N GLU A 30 14.76 -13.95 -3.52
CA GLU A 30 14.17 -13.12 -4.56
C GLU A 30 12.75 -13.54 -4.92
N GLU A 31 12.44 -14.84 -4.97
CA GLU A 31 11.11 -15.31 -5.34
C GLU A 31 10.08 -14.96 -4.27
N ALA A 32 10.41 -15.23 -3.00
CA ALA A 32 9.57 -14.86 -1.87
C ALA A 32 9.36 -13.34 -1.81
N ARG A 33 10.41 -12.55 -2.09
CA ARG A 33 10.30 -11.09 -2.13
C ARG A 33 9.35 -10.61 -3.24
N LYS A 34 9.39 -11.22 -4.43
CA LYS A 34 8.46 -10.90 -5.52
C LYS A 34 7.01 -11.21 -5.11
N VAL A 35 6.77 -12.37 -4.49
CA VAL A 35 5.43 -12.74 -4.00
C VAL A 35 4.92 -11.73 -2.98
N ILE A 36 5.74 -11.37 -2.00
CA ILE A 36 5.39 -10.36 -0.98
C ILE A 36 5.08 -9.00 -1.63
N PHE A 37 5.87 -8.60 -2.63
CA PHE A 37 5.65 -7.36 -3.38
C PHE A 37 4.28 -7.32 -4.08
N TYR A 38 3.89 -8.39 -4.76
CA TYR A 38 2.60 -8.46 -5.42
C TYR A 38 1.45 -8.46 -4.41
N LEU A 39 1.58 -9.22 -3.32
CA LEU A 39 0.59 -9.23 -2.23
C LEU A 39 0.42 -7.83 -1.62
N MET A 40 1.52 -7.14 -1.34
CA MET A 40 1.50 -5.77 -0.80
C MET A 40 0.99 -4.74 -1.80
N SER A 41 1.25 -4.92 -3.10
CA SER A 41 0.67 -4.08 -4.16
C SER A 41 -0.86 -4.21 -4.20
N ILE A 42 -1.38 -5.44 -4.18
CA ILE A 42 -2.82 -5.70 -4.13
C ILE A 42 -3.43 -5.13 -2.84
N TRP A 43 -2.76 -5.35 -1.70
CA TRP A 43 -3.16 -4.82 -0.41
C TRP A 43 -3.25 -3.28 -0.41
N GLY A 44 -2.25 -2.59 -0.97
CA GLY A 44 -2.23 -1.14 -1.09
C GLY A 44 -3.34 -0.58 -1.98
N VAL A 45 -3.65 -1.25 -3.09
CA VAL A 45 -4.80 -0.90 -3.94
C VAL A 45 -6.12 -1.09 -3.20
N ALA A 46 -6.30 -2.19 -2.47
CA ALA A 46 -7.49 -2.44 -1.68
C ALA A 46 -7.68 -1.37 -0.60
N LEU A 47 -6.60 -1.00 0.11
CA LEU A 47 -6.58 0.09 1.09
C LEU A 47 -7.01 1.43 0.49
N SER A 48 -6.46 1.77 -0.67
CA SER A 48 -6.81 2.97 -1.43
C SER A 48 -8.30 3.01 -1.78
N ALA A 49 -8.85 1.88 -2.27
CA ALA A 49 -10.27 1.78 -2.60
C ALA A 49 -11.16 1.93 -1.36
N VAL A 50 -10.88 1.20 -0.28
CA VAL A 50 -11.63 1.30 0.98
C VAL A 50 -11.67 2.75 1.47
N ARG A 51 -10.55 3.47 1.39
CA ARG A 51 -10.49 4.88 1.77
C ARG A 51 -11.32 5.76 0.84
N ALA A 52 -11.16 5.63 -0.47
CA ALA A 52 -11.94 6.41 -1.43
C ALA A 52 -13.47 6.25 -1.24
N TYR A 53 -13.93 5.04 -0.91
CA TYR A 53 -15.34 4.78 -0.63
C TYR A 53 -15.79 5.22 0.77
N ALA A 54 -14.90 5.22 1.76
CA ALA A 54 -15.19 5.68 3.11
C ALA A 54 -15.37 7.21 3.19
N LEU A 55 -14.75 7.98 2.29
CA LEU A 55 -14.93 9.42 2.26
C LEU A 55 -16.30 9.83 1.71
N PRO A 56 -16.90 10.95 2.15
CA PRO A 56 -18.15 11.47 1.59
C PRO A 56 -18.03 11.87 0.11
N SER A 57 -19.13 11.78 -0.65
CA SER A 57 -19.14 12.02 -2.10
C SER A 57 -18.82 13.46 -2.53
N ASN A 58 -19.02 14.41 -1.63
CA ASN A 58 -18.66 15.81 -1.83
C ASN A 58 -17.16 16.10 -1.62
N TRP A 59 -16.36 15.16 -1.08
CA TRP A 59 -14.91 15.32 -0.86
C TRP A 59 -14.09 14.75 -2.03
N VAL A 60 -14.38 15.22 -3.25
CA VAL A 60 -13.78 14.70 -4.48
C VAL A 60 -12.25 14.79 -4.47
N GLY A 61 -11.68 15.91 -4.00
CA GLY A 61 -10.24 16.10 -3.95
C GLY A 61 -9.51 15.04 -3.10
N GLN A 62 -10.02 14.75 -1.90
CA GLN A 62 -9.41 13.74 -1.04
C GLN A 62 -9.64 12.32 -1.57
N ARG A 63 -10.78 12.04 -2.20
CA ARG A 63 -11.03 10.76 -2.88
C ARG A 63 -10.04 10.52 -4.02
N LEU A 64 -9.75 11.55 -4.82
CA LEU A 64 -8.76 11.47 -5.89
C LEU A 64 -7.35 11.22 -5.36
N LEU A 65 -6.97 11.87 -4.27
CA LEU A 65 -5.69 11.62 -3.60
C LEU A 65 -5.61 10.19 -3.03
N ALA A 66 -6.69 9.70 -2.43
CA ALA A 66 -6.77 8.32 -1.94
C ALA A 66 -6.60 7.32 -3.10
N LEU A 67 -7.27 7.53 -4.24
CA LEU A 67 -7.10 6.74 -5.46
C LEU A 67 -5.70 6.88 -6.06
N GLY A 68 -5.08 8.06 -5.96
CA GLY A 68 -3.72 8.33 -6.41
C GLY A 68 -2.68 7.44 -5.72
N LEU A 69 -2.86 7.15 -4.43
CA LEU A 69 -2.02 6.18 -3.71
C LEU A 69 -2.22 4.76 -4.27
N GLY A 70 -3.45 4.36 -4.57
CA GLY A 70 -3.72 3.08 -5.24
C GLY A 70 -3.07 3.01 -6.63
N ALA A 71 -3.15 4.10 -7.40
CA ALA A 71 -2.49 4.21 -8.70
C ALA A 71 -0.96 4.11 -8.60
N LEU A 72 -0.35 4.65 -7.53
CA LEU A 72 1.07 4.48 -7.24
C LEU A 72 1.45 3.01 -6.99
N CYS A 73 0.60 2.22 -6.33
CA CYS A 73 0.82 0.77 -6.17
C CYS A 73 0.80 0.05 -7.52
N ILE A 74 -0.14 0.40 -8.41
CA ILE A 74 -0.21 -0.16 -9.77
C ILE A 74 1.02 0.27 -10.58
N ALA A 75 1.45 1.52 -10.47
CA ALA A 75 2.65 2.03 -11.12
C ALA A 75 3.91 1.29 -10.64
N ALA A 76 4.03 1.05 -9.32
CA ALA A 76 5.10 0.25 -8.75
C ALA A 76 5.14 -1.15 -9.39
N MET A 77 3.98 -1.77 -9.56
CA MET A 77 3.85 -3.09 -10.19
C MET A 77 4.29 -3.08 -11.67
N ALA A 78 3.89 -2.05 -12.43
CA ALA A 78 4.32 -1.87 -13.81
C ALA A 78 5.84 -1.64 -13.94
N VAL A 79 6.43 -0.86 -13.02
CA VAL A 79 7.89 -0.65 -12.96
C VAL A 79 8.62 -1.94 -12.63
N HIS A 80 8.08 -2.76 -11.72
CA HIS A 80 8.66 -4.05 -11.37
C HIS A 80 8.70 -5.02 -12.56
N PHE A 81 7.62 -5.07 -13.36
CA PHE A 81 7.57 -5.88 -14.58
C PHE A 81 8.57 -5.42 -15.66
N ARG A 82 8.77 -4.10 -15.80
CA ARG A 82 9.67 -3.55 -16.82
C ARG A 82 11.14 -3.57 -16.40
N ALA A 83 11.44 -3.72 -15.12
CA ALA A 83 12.78 -3.66 -14.58
C ALA A 83 13.55 -4.99 -14.76
N SER A 84 14.50 -5.00 -15.70
CA SER A 84 15.35 -6.17 -15.99
C SER A 84 16.39 -6.46 -14.86
N ALA A 85 16.93 -5.44 -14.15
CA ALA A 85 17.84 -5.67 -13.03
C ALA A 85 17.95 -4.49 -12.02
N GLY A 86 18.23 -4.86 -10.76
CA GLY A 86 18.75 -4.03 -9.66
C GLY A 86 17.98 -2.75 -9.35
N LYS A 87 18.38 -1.64 -9.99
CA LYS A 87 17.89 -0.28 -9.67
C LYS A 87 16.41 -0.08 -9.97
N GLY A 88 15.89 -0.71 -11.02
CA GLY A 88 14.46 -0.62 -11.36
C GLY A 88 13.55 -1.36 -10.38
N ARG A 89 14.00 -2.49 -9.82
CA ARG A 89 13.27 -3.24 -8.79
C ARG A 89 13.26 -2.48 -7.46
N LEU A 90 14.38 -1.85 -7.09
CA LEU A 90 14.45 -0.98 -5.92
C LEU A 90 13.50 0.21 -6.05
N ALA A 91 13.42 0.84 -7.23
CA ALA A 91 12.48 1.94 -7.47
C ALA A 91 11.02 1.49 -7.30
N ALA A 92 10.65 0.31 -7.82
CA ALA A 92 9.33 -0.27 -7.61
C ALA A 92 9.01 -0.52 -6.11
N TYR A 93 9.98 -1.06 -5.37
CA TYR A 93 9.80 -1.29 -3.94
C TYR A 93 9.63 0.03 -3.18
N LEU A 94 10.46 1.03 -3.45
CA LEU A 94 10.35 2.36 -2.83
C LEU A 94 9.03 3.06 -3.14
N LEU A 95 8.56 2.98 -4.40
CA LEU A 95 7.25 3.52 -4.78
C LEU A 95 6.12 2.87 -3.99
N LEU A 96 6.17 1.54 -3.83
CA LEU A 96 5.20 0.81 -3.03
C LEU A 96 5.27 1.23 -1.55
N THR A 97 6.47 1.38 -0.99
CA THR A 97 6.63 1.83 0.41
C THR A 97 6.05 3.22 0.62
N VAL A 98 6.34 4.16 -0.28
CA VAL A 98 5.83 5.54 -0.20
C VAL A 98 4.31 5.56 -0.28
N SER A 99 3.72 4.77 -1.18
CA SER A 99 2.27 4.69 -1.29
C SER A 99 1.60 4.10 -0.05
N LEU A 100 2.13 2.98 0.47
CA LEU A 100 1.61 2.34 1.69
C LEU A 100 1.82 3.22 2.92
N ALA A 101 2.98 3.86 3.06
CA ALA A 101 3.25 4.77 4.16
C ALA A 101 2.31 5.99 4.13
N GLY A 102 2.11 6.60 2.95
CA GLY A 102 1.14 7.69 2.78
C GLY A 102 -0.29 7.24 3.10
N SER A 103 -0.64 6.00 2.73
CA SER A 103 -1.95 5.43 3.04
C SER A 103 -2.16 5.21 4.54
N ILE A 104 -1.16 4.72 5.27
CA ILE A 104 -1.21 4.47 6.72
C ILE A 104 -1.22 5.78 7.50
N LEU A 105 -0.31 6.71 7.18
CA LEU A 105 -0.20 7.99 7.89
C LEU A 105 -1.52 8.73 7.84
N TRP A 106 -2.11 8.82 6.66
CA TRP A 106 -3.37 9.51 6.50
C TRP A 106 -4.55 8.74 7.11
N LEU A 107 -4.39 7.45 7.44
CA LEU A 107 -5.41 6.69 8.17
C LEU A 107 -5.36 7.01 9.68
N VAL A 108 -4.22 7.50 10.16
CA VAL A 108 -3.98 7.93 11.55
C VAL A 108 -4.48 9.35 11.80
N PHE A 109 -4.39 10.23 10.80
CA PHE A 109 -4.74 11.66 10.87
C PHE A 109 -6.05 11.97 10.13
#